data_AF-A0A7X7MT23-F1
#
_entry.id   AF-A0A7X7MT23-F1
#
_cell.length_a   1.000
_cell.length_b   1.000
_cell.length_c   1.000
_cell.angle_alpha   90.00
_cell.angle_beta   90.00
_cell.angle_gamma   90.00
#
_symmetry.space_group_name_H-M   'P 1'
#
loop_
_entity.id
_entity.type
_entity.pdbx_description
1 polymer ?
#
loop_
_entity_poly.entity_id
_entity_poly.type
_entity_poly.pdbx_seq_one_letter_code
_entity_poly.pdbx_strand_id
1 'polypeptide(L)'
;MKKQVTTIGFAALIAMTSVLAALAQTGRPGGTRGYASDHFEGFDALDEDSRILQKTKSFWFSVDAETPAAQLQIAEKNEALGRDRAARKAYEALIREWPTAPEAAQAQYALAQLRERQQKFEKAFDEYQYLITHYAGHCPYQEVLDRQFRIANHLLHNNTSMFGWSLSGTDAIRERFEQIVRNAPRGAQAPEIMLVIGSIRVSEKELQEAIAVYEGLLNRFPQAPQAVTAAYLAAQCRHELAVKHSYNEPRCREAIAFIKAALARMPTHPQKAQMTAWLNELTALLIEQNYQQAVFYDTKQRNAEAAKAAYRRFLSEFSDSRHAAQVRERLTQLEQGAAPLR
;
A
#
# COMPACT_ATOMS: atom_id res chain seq x y z
N MET A 1 7.80 72.42 39.49
CA MET A 1 8.14 71.08 40.05
C MET A 1 8.26 70.13 38.86
N LYS A 2 9.48 69.82 38.35
CA LYS A 2 10.20 68.53 38.55
C LYS A 2 9.22 67.33 38.44
N LYS A 3 9.33 66.34 37.54
CA LYS A 3 10.49 65.70 36.88
C LYS A 3 10.00 64.65 35.84
N GLN A 4 10.87 64.35 34.86
CA GLN A 4 11.16 63.02 34.22
C GLN A 4 10.06 62.37 33.35
N VAL A 5 10.17 62.22 32.02
CA VAL A 5 11.15 61.48 31.16
C VAL A 5 11.26 59.98 31.46
N THR A 6 10.68 59.18 30.56
CA THR A 6 11.06 57.82 30.13
C THR A 6 10.30 57.58 28.80
N THR A 7 10.87 57.69 27.58
CA THR A 7 11.86 56.83 26.93
C THR A 7 11.84 55.38 27.42
N ILE A 8 11.11 54.53 26.70
CA ILE A 8 11.32 53.08 26.68
C ILE A 8 11.51 52.71 25.21
N GLY A 9 12.74 52.35 24.88
CA GLY A 9 13.13 51.87 23.57
C GLY A 9 12.57 50.48 23.31
N PHE A 10 12.16 50.27 22.06
CA PHE A 10 11.95 48.95 21.48
C PHE A 10 13.30 48.24 21.38
N ALA A 11 13.60 47.37 22.34
CA ALA A 11 14.65 46.38 22.20
C ALA A 11 14.09 45.18 21.43
N ALA A 12 14.51 45.06 20.18
CA ALA A 12 14.31 43.89 19.35
C ALA A 12 15.07 42.70 19.95
N LEU A 13 14.34 41.69 20.41
CA LEU A 13 14.90 40.39 20.78
C LEU A 13 14.61 39.42 19.63
N ILE A 14 15.66 39.17 18.85
CA ILE A 14 15.70 38.16 17.79
C ILE A 14 15.68 36.79 18.48
N ALA A 15 14.53 36.11 18.46
CA ALA A 15 14.44 34.69 18.74
C ALA A 15 14.28 33.97 17.40
N MET A 16 15.38 33.44 16.88
CA MET A 16 15.36 32.40 15.84
C MET A 16 14.69 31.16 16.44
N THR A 17 13.46 30.87 16.03
CA THR A 17 12.84 29.57 16.25
C THR A 17 12.65 28.87 14.91
N SER A 18 13.50 27.86 14.69
CA SER A 18 13.35 26.86 13.66
C SER A 18 12.01 26.13 13.84
N VAL A 19 11.01 26.47 13.01
CA VAL A 19 9.77 25.70 12.93
C VAL A 19 10.03 24.49 12.03
N LEU A 20 10.37 23.38 12.67
CA LEU A 20 10.15 22.04 12.10
C LEU A 20 8.65 21.89 11.87
N ALA A 21 8.25 21.89 10.59
CA ALA A 21 6.89 21.54 10.19
C ALA A 21 6.68 20.05 10.49
N ALA A 22 6.14 19.75 11.68
CA ALA A 22 5.54 18.46 11.96
C ALA A 22 4.28 18.34 11.09
N LEU A 23 4.31 17.44 10.10
CA LEU A 23 3.12 17.00 9.39
C LEU A 23 2.16 16.39 10.41
N ALA A 24 1.14 17.16 10.79
CA ALA A 24 0.03 16.66 11.58
C ALA A 24 -0.75 15.66 10.70
N GLN A 25 -0.50 14.38 10.91
CA GLN A 25 -1.39 13.32 10.47
C GLN A 25 -2.72 13.51 11.19
N THR A 26 -3.76 13.90 10.46
CA THR A 26 -5.13 13.91 10.98
C THR A 26 -5.61 12.47 11.11
N GLY A 27 -5.31 11.86 12.26
CA GLY A 27 -5.84 10.54 12.62
C GLY A 27 -7.34 10.59 12.88
N ARG A 28 -8.10 9.73 12.22
CA ARG A 28 -9.48 9.37 12.60
C ARG A 28 -9.43 8.60 13.93
N PRO A 29 -10.39 8.78 14.86
CA PRO A 29 -10.40 8.03 16.11
C PRO A 29 -11.16 6.69 15.97
N GLY A 30 -10.62 5.64 16.59
CA GLY A 30 -11.39 4.45 16.99
C GLY A 30 -11.12 3.19 16.17
N GLY A 31 -10.05 2.47 16.49
CA GLY A 31 -9.78 1.09 16.07
C GLY A 31 -8.65 0.53 16.91
N THR A 32 -8.82 -0.67 17.45
CA THR A 32 -7.89 -1.33 18.38
C THR A 32 -6.54 -1.54 17.70
N ARG A 33 -5.56 -0.69 17.99
CA ARG A 33 -4.21 -0.75 17.42
C ARG A 33 -3.51 -2.03 17.88
N GLY A 34 -3.34 -2.99 16.97
CA GLY A 34 -2.26 -3.97 17.07
C GLY A 34 -0.89 -3.27 17.15
N TYR A 35 0.12 -3.95 17.70
CA TYR A 35 1.46 -3.37 17.89
C TYR A 35 1.99 -2.73 16.59
N ALA A 36 2.61 -1.55 16.72
CA ALA A 36 3.06 -0.68 15.63
C ALA A 36 4.12 -1.31 14.68
N SER A 37 4.61 -2.52 14.97
CA SER A 37 5.57 -3.25 14.11
C SER A 37 4.92 -4.05 12.98
N ASP A 38 3.60 -4.27 13.04
CA ASP A 38 2.91 -5.26 12.20
C ASP A 38 1.93 -4.62 11.21
N HIS A 39 1.90 -3.27 11.14
CA HIS A 39 1.08 -2.53 10.19
C HIS A 39 1.72 -2.60 8.79
N PHE A 40 0.96 -3.11 7.83
CA PHE A 40 1.29 -3.05 6.41
C PHE A 40 0.47 -1.92 5.80
N GLU A 41 1.11 -0.79 5.52
CA GLU A 41 0.44 0.31 4.82
C GLU A 41 -0.02 -0.16 3.44
N GLY A 42 -1.27 0.18 3.08
CA GLY A 42 -1.92 -0.32 1.86
C GLY A 42 -2.46 -1.75 1.97
N PHE A 43 -2.72 -2.26 3.18
CA PHE A 43 -3.44 -3.51 3.45
C PHE A 43 -4.73 -3.18 4.23
N ASP A 44 -5.66 -2.47 3.58
CA ASP A 44 -6.81 -1.81 4.24
C ASP A 44 -7.92 -2.76 4.71
N ALA A 45 -7.94 -4.00 4.20
CA ALA A 45 -9.00 -4.96 4.50
C ALA A 45 -9.03 -5.47 5.96
N LEU A 46 -8.12 -4.98 6.81
CA LEU A 46 -7.76 -5.62 8.06
C LEU A 46 -7.82 -4.68 9.28
N ASP A 47 -8.39 -3.49 9.12
CA ASP A 47 -8.67 -2.56 10.22
C ASP A 47 -9.90 -2.98 11.06
N GLU A 48 -10.68 -3.97 10.61
CA GLU A 48 -11.76 -4.61 11.37
C GLU A 48 -11.26 -5.88 12.10
N ASP A 49 -11.72 -6.10 13.34
CA ASP A 49 -11.35 -7.25 14.20
C ASP A 49 -11.86 -8.58 13.60
N SER A 50 -11.16 -9.03 12.56
CA SER A 50 -11.44 -10.20 11.72
C SER A 50 -10.83 -11.47 12.30
N ARG A 51 -10.97 -11.68 13.63
CA ARG A 51 -10.52 -12.93 14.24
C ARG A 51 -11.34 -14.09 13.70
N ILE A 52 -10.65 -15.07 13.11
CA ILE A 52 -11.27 -16.34 12.74
C ILE A 52 -11.74 -17.00 14.03
N LEU A 53 -13.07 -17.16 14.15
CA LEU A 53 -13.69 -17.76 15.32
C LEU A 53 -13.49 -19.27 15.32
N GLN A 54 -13.19 -19.81 16.49
CA GLN A 54 -13.07 -21.25 16.68
C GLN A 54 -14.40 -21.93 16.35
N LYS A 55 -14.33 -23.05 15.61
CA LYS A 55 -15.50 -23.86 15.26
C LYS A 55 -16.11 -24.44 16.54
N THR A 56 -17.40 -24.16 16.77
CA THR A 56 -18.13 -24.61 17.95
C THR A 56 -18.92 -25.90 17.69
N LYS A 57 -19.27 -26.60 18.77
CA LYS A 57 -20.14 -27.78 18.73
C LYS A 57 -21.45 -27.46 18.03
N SER A 58 -21.92 -28.39 17.21
CA SER A 58 -23.13 -28.22 16.41
C SER A 58 -23.78 -29.56 16.18
N PHE A 59 -25.10 -29.60 16.26
CA PHE A 59 -25.86 -30.85 16.12
C PHE A 59 -25.71 -31.51 14.75
N TRP A 60 -25.27 -30.76 13.73
CA TRP A 60 -25.00 -31.29 12.39
C TRP A 60 -23.71 -32.12 12.30
N PHE A 61 -22.88 -32.06 13.34
CA PHE A 61 -21.54 -32.66 13.42
C PHE A 61 -21.41 -33.49 14.69
N SER A 62 -21.80 -34.75 14.60
CA SER A 62 -21.62 -35.74 15.67
C SER A 62 -20.34 -36.54 15.44
N VAL A 63 -19.68 -36.91 16.53
CA VAL A 63 -18.60 -37.90 16.53
C VAL A 63 -19.20 -39.30 16.58
N ASP A 64 -18.55 -40.25 15.90
CA ASP A 64 -18.94 -41.66 15.83
C ASP A 64 -18.06 -42.54 16.75
N ALA A 65 -17.01 -41.94 17.34
CA ALA A 65 -16.09 -42.59 18.26
C ALA A 65 -15.93 -41.78 19.56
N GLU A 66 -15.45 -42.43 20.62
CA GLU A 66 -15.25 -41.81 21.94
C GLU A 66 -13.93 -41.05 22.06
N THR A 67 -12.95 -41.33 21.19
CA THR A 67 -11.61 -40.72 21.24
C THR A 67 -11.28 -39.95 19.95
N PRO A 68 -10.48 -38.86 20.05
CA PRO A 68 -10.05 -38.10 18.87
C PRO A 68 -9.32 -38.97 17.84
N ALA A 69 -8.42 -39.86 18.28
CA ALA A 69 -7.67 -40.76 17.43
C ALA A 69 -8.58 -41.73 16.65
N ALA A 70 -9.56 -42.34 17.32
CA ALA A 70 -10.51 -43.23 16.65
C ALA A 70 -11.41 -42.46 15.66
N GLN A 71 -11.83 -41.23 16.02
CA GLN A 71 -12.60 -40.38 15.11
C GLN A 71 -11.79 -39.97 13.87
N LEU A 72 -10.49 -39.71 14.03
CA LEU A 72 -9.60 -39.38 12.92
C LEU A 72 -9.51 -40.55 11.94
N GLN A 73 -9.31 -41.77 12.45
CA GLN A 73 -9.28 -42.98 11.62
C GLN A 73 -10.58 -43.20 10.85
N ILE A 74 -11.74 -42.87 11.43
CA ILE A 74 -13.04 -42.92 10.74
C ILE A 74 -13.06 -41.92 9.58
N ALA A 75 -12.55 -40.70 9.79
CA ALA A 75 -12.50 -39.68 8.75
C ALA A 75 -11.56 -40.10 7.60
N GLU A 76 -10.35 -40.56 7.91
CA GLU A 76 -9.35 -41.04 6.97
C GLU A 76 -9.86 -42.25 6.16
N LYS A 77 -10.53 -43.21 6.83
CA LYS A 77 -11.16 -44.35 6.15
C LYS A 77 -12.22 -43.91 5.16
N ASN A 78 -13.07 -42.95 5.54
CA ASN A 78 -14.08 -42.43 4.62
C ASN A 78 -13.44 -41.71 3.42
N GLU A 79 -12.35 -40.98 3.64
CA GLU A 79 -11.58 -40.32 2.57
C GLU A 79 -10.96 -41.35 1.62
N ALA A 80 -10.30 -42.38 2.15
CA ALA A 80 -9.72 -43.46 1.36
C ALA A 80 -10.77 -44.22 0.53
N LEU A 81 -12.01 -44.29 1.00
CA LEU A 81 -13.14 -44.88 0.29
C LEU A 81 -13.80 -43.91 -0.73
N GLY A 82 -13.26 -42.70 -0.92
CA GLY A 82 -13.82 -41.68 -1.80
C GLY A 82 -15.14 -41.07 -1.29
N ARG A 83 -15.48 -41.29 -0.01
CA ARG A 83 -16.71 -40.80 0.61
C ARG A 83 -16.49 -39.40 1.16
N ASP A 84 -16.13 -38.45 0.30
CA ASP A 84 -15.67 -37.13 0.71
C ASP A 84 -16.62 -36.37 1.62
N ARG A 85 -17.94 -36.50 1.40
CA ARG A 85 -18.93 -35.84 2.26
C ARG A 85 -18.91 -36.38 3.69
N ALA A 86 -18.73 -37.69 3.84
CA ALA A 86 -18.64 -38.35 5.14
C ALA A 86 -17.30 -38.04 5.81
N ALA A 87 -16.19 -38.16 5.08
CA ALA A 87 -14.84 -37.81 5.55
C ALA A 87 -14.80 -36.38 6.09
N ARG A 88 -15.31 -35.43 5.29
CA ARG A 88 -15.41 -34.04 5.69
C ARG A 88 -16.21 -33.85 6.98
N LYS A 89 -17.39 -34.46 7.09
CA LYS A 89 -18.23 -34.36 8.30
C LYS A 89 -17.50 -34.91 9.51
N ALA A 90 -16.79 -36.03 9.36
CA ALA A 90 -16.04 -36.66 10.43
C ALA A 90 -14.85 -35.80 10.89
N TYR A 91 -14.08 -35.19 9.97
CA TYR A 91 -13.06 -34.20 10.32
C TYR A 91 -13.67 -32.98 11.02
N GLU A 92 -14.73 -32.40 10.43
CA GLU A 92 -15.46 -31.24 10.96
C GLU A 92 -16.04 -31.51 12.37
N ALA A 93 -16.49 -32.73 12.67
CA ALA A 93 -16.95 -33.14 13.98
C ALA A 93 -15.80 -33.25 15.00
N LEU A 94 -14.69 -33.89 14.62
CA LEU A 94 -13.50 -34.01 15.47
C LEU A 94 -12.99 -32.64 15.92
N ILE A 95 -12.83 -31.70 14.99
CA ILE A 95 -12.34 -30.34 15.27
C ILE A 95 -13.24 -29.57 16.24
N ARG A 96 -14.56 -29.79 16.18
CA ARG A 96 -15.54 -29.12 17.04
C ARG A 96 -15.66 -29.75 18.42
N GLU A 97 -15.52 -31.07 18.50
CA GLU A 97 -15.68 -31.82 19.75
C GLU A 97 -14.42 -31.76 20.61
N TRP A 98 -13.25 -31.92 19.98
CA TRP A 98 -11.95 -31.93 20.67
C TRP A 98 -10.98 -30.90 20.07
N PRO A 99 -11.30 -29.60 20.12
CA PRO A 99 -10.52 -28.56 19.45
C PRO A 99 -9.08 -28.41 19.96
N THR A 100 -8.74 -28.95 21.13
CA THR A 100 -7.39 -28.89 21.73
C THR A 100 -6.57 -30.15 21.50
N ALA A 101 -7.16 -31.20 20.91
CA ALA A 101 -6.45 -32.46 20.67
C ALA A 101 -5.42 -32.31 19.53
N PRO A 102 -4.25 -32.96 19.59
CA PRO A 102 -3.28 -32.99 18.48
C PRO A 102 -3.90 -33.49 17.16
N GLU A 103 -4.82 -34.44 17.25
CA GLU A 103 -5.57 -34.99 16.12
C GLU A 103 -6.49 -33.95 15.46
N ALA A 104 -6.90 -32.89 16.17
CA ALA A 104 -7.69 -31.81 15.59
C ALA A 104 -6.90 -30.98 14.58
N ALA A 105 -5.60 -30.76 14.84
CA ALA A 105 -4.73 -30.12 13.86
C ALA A 105 -4.55 -30.99 12.61
N GLN A 106 -4.38 -32.31 12.79
CA GLN A 106 -4.28 -33.27 11.68
C GLN A 106 -5.57 -33.31 10.86
N ALA A 107 -6.72 -33.41 11.54
CA ALA A 107 -8.04 -33.37 10.91
C ALA A 107 -8.29 -32.06 10.15
N GLN A 108 -7.88 -30.92 10.71
CA GLN A 108 -8.02 -29.61 10.08
C GLN A 108 -7.14 -29.50 8.83
N TYR A 109 -5.92 -30.03 8.86
CA TYR A 109 -5.03 -30.07 7.70
C TYR A 109 -5.58 -30.98 6.60
N ALA A 110 -6.02 -32.19 6.95
CA ALA A 110 -6.63 -33.14 6.02
C ALA A 110 -7.93 -32.57 5.41
N LEU A 111 -8.74 -31.87 6.21
CA LEU A 111 -9.92 -31.15 5.73
C LEU A 111 -9.58 -30.11 4.67
N ALA A 112 -8.54 -29.31 4.88
CA ALA A 112 -8.09 -28.31 3.91
C ALA A 112 -7.61 -28.97 2.60
N GLN A 113 -6.81 -30.03 2.69
CA GLN A 113 -6.37 -30.81 1.53
C GLN A 113 -7.54 -31.47 0.77
N LEU A 114 -8.54 -31.98 1.49
CA LEU A 114 -9.76 -32.54 0.89
C LEU A 114 -10.53 -31.47 0.11
N ARG A 115 -10.65 -30.24 0.64
CA ARG A 115 -11.27 -29.12 -0.09
C ARG A 115 -10.47 -28.72 -1.32
N GLU A 116 -9.14 -28.71 -1.22
CA GLU A 116 -8.23 -28.39 -2.31
C GLU A 116 -8.37 -29.40 -3.46
N ARG A 117 -8.37 -30.71 -3.17
CA ARG A 117 -8.57 -31.77 -4.18
C ARG A 117 -9.94 -31.70 -4.85
N GLN A 118 -10.95 -31.20 -4.13
CA GLN A 118 -12.28 -30.92 -4.68
C GLN A 118 -12.36 -29.63 -5.50
N GLN A 119 -11.23 -28.94 -5.71
CA GLN A 119 -11.14 -27.65 -6.39
C GLN A 119 -11.98 -26.54 -5.73
N LYS A 120 -12.30 -26.70 -4.44
CA LYS A 120 -12.99 -25.68 -3.64
C LYS A 120 -11.95 -24.74 -3.04
N PHE A 121 -11.23 -24.05 -3.91
CA PHE A 121 -10.01 -23.30 -3.61
C PHE A 121 -10.20 -22.24 -2.52
N GLU A 122 -11.25 -21.44 -2.60
CA GLU A 122 -11.56 -20.45 -1.56
C GLU A 122 -11.72 -21.10 -0.18
N LYS A 123 -12.54 -22.16 -0.10
CA LYS A 123 -12.75 -22.90 1.15
C LYS A 123 -11.47 -23.56 1.62
N ALA A 124 -10.67 -24.13 0.72
CA ALA A 124 -9.38 -24.72 1.07
C ALA A 124 -8.45 -23.69 1.70
N PHE A 125 -8.38 -22.48 1.12
CA PHE A 125 -7.63 -21.37 1.69
C PHE A 125 -8.09 -21.03 3.11
N ASP A 126 -9.39 -20.91 3.32
CA ASP A 126 -9.97 -20.58 4.63
C ASP A 126 -9.65 -21.66 5.68
N GLU A 127 -9.69 -22.94 5.28
CA GLU A 127 -9.33 -24.05 6.17
C GLU A 127 -7.82 -24.09 6.49
N TYR A 128 -6.96 -23.74 5.54
CA TYR A 128 -5.52 -23.54 5.80
C TYR A 128 -5.26 -22.35 6.72
N GLN A 129 -5.99 -21.24 6.53
CA GLN A 129 -5.86 -20.07 7.38
C GLN A 129 -6.34 -20.39 8.81
N TYR A 130 -7.44 -21.13 8.97
CA TYR A 130 -7.90 -21.61 10.27
C TYR A 130 -6.84 -22.49 10.96
N LEU A 131 -6.14 -23.36 10.21
CA LEU A 131 -5.04 -24.18 10.73
C LEU A 131 -3.90 -23.30 11.26
N ILE A 132 -3.49 -22.28 10.51
CA ILE A 132 -2.47 -21.32 10.95
C ILE A 132 -2.92 -20.59 12.22
N THR A 133 -4.17 -20.14 12.28
CA THR A 133 -4.69 -19.33 13.40
C THR A 133 -4.85 -20.13 14.69
N HIS A 134 -5.39 -21.35 14.63
CA HIS A 134 -5.74 -22.12 15.84
C HIS A 134 -4.76 -23.22 16.19
N TYR A 135 -3.95 -23.68 15.23
CA TYR A 135 -3.07 -24.84 15.38
C TYR A 135 -1.62 -24.57 14.98
N ALA A 136 -1.14 -23.32 15.13
CA ALA A 136 0.19 -22.89 14.72
C ALA A 136 1.33 -23.85 15.16
N GLY A 137 1.28 -24.38 16.40
CA GLY A 137 2.30 -25.29 16.93
C GLY A 137 2.34 -26.70 16.31
N HIS A 138 1.28 -27.11 15.61
CA HIS A 138 1.15 -28.42 14.96
C HIS A 138 0.94 -28.29 13.44
N CYS A 139 1.10 -27.07 12.89
CA CYS A 139 0.90 -26.75 11.50
C CYS A 139 2.23 -26.92 10.72
N PRO A 140 2.25 -27.66 9.58
CA PRO A 140 3.39 -27.65 8.68
C PRO A 140 3.48 -26.30 7.94
N TYR A 141 3.98 -25.30 8.66
CA TYR A 141 3.78 -23.88 8.36
C TYR A 141 4.20 -23.47 6.94
N GLN A 142 5.42 -23.83 6.52
CA GLN A 142 5.93 -23.49 5.18
C GLN A 142 5.11 -24.15 4.07
N GLU A 143 4.76 -25.43 4.22
CA GLU A 143 3.95 -26.14 3.23
C GLU A 143 2.55 -25.52 3.10
N VAL A 144 1.95 -25.11 4.22
CA VAL A 144 0.63 -24.48 4.23
C VAL A 144 0.66 -23.11 3.55
N LEU A 145 1.69 -22.30 3.79
CA LEU A 145 1.87 -21.03 3.09
C LEU A 145 2.07 -21.23 1.58
N ASP A 146 2.90 -22.21 1.17
CA ASP A 146 3.09 -22.56 -0.24
C ASP A 146 1.78 -22.99 -0.91
N ARG A 147 0.93 -23.73 -0.18
CA ARG A 147 -0.40 -24.12 -0.66
C ARG A 147 -1.33 -22.91 -0.77
N GLN A 148 -1.39 -22.06 0.25
CA GLN A 148 -2.16 -20.81 0.22
C GLN A 148 -1.74 -19.93 -0.95
N PHE A 149 -0.43 -19.78 -1.20
CA PHE A 149 0.10 -19.01 -2.32
C PHE A 149 -0.30 -19.61 -3.68
N ARG A 150 -0.19 -20.93 -3.86
CA ARG A 150 -0.66 -21.62 -5.08
C ARG A 150 -2.16 -21.44 -5.30
N ILE A 151 -2.95 -21.55 -4.24
CA ILE A 151 -4.40 -21.34 -4.29
C ILE A 151 -4.73 -19.90 -4.69
N ALA A 152 -4.13 -18.91 -4.04
CA ALA A 152 -4.36 -17.50 -4.34
C ALA A 152 -3.98 -17.16 -5.79
N ASN A 153 -2.84 -17.68 -6.28
CA ASN A 153 -2.47 -17.57 -7.69
C ASN A 153 -3.48 -18.24 -8.63
N HIS A 154 -3.97 -19.44 -8.29
CA HIS A 154 -4.98 -20.12 -9.10
C HIS A 154 -6.27 -19.30 -9.19
N LEU A 155 -6.73 -18.73 -8.07
CA LEU A 155 -7.90 -17.86 -8.04
C LEU A 155 -7.68 -16.60 -8.89
N LEU A 156 -6.51 -15.97 -8.80
CA LEU A 156 -6.16 -14.81 -9.62
C LEU A 156 -6.17 -15.13 -11.13
N HIS A 157 -5.54 -16.24 -11.55
CA HIS A 157 -5.45 -16.62 -12.96
C HIS A 157 -6.81 -17.00 -13.56
N ASN A 158 -7.70 -17.61 -12.77
CA ASN A 158 -9.04 -18.01 -13.22
C ASN A 158 -10.10 -16.93 -12.96
N ASN A 159 -9.70 -15.77 -12.45
CA ASN A 159 -10.59 -14.64 -12.27
C ASN A 159 -10.94 -14.03 -13.64
N THR A 160 -11.95 -14.60 -14.30
CA THR A 160 -12.38 -14.19 -15.63
C THR A 160 -13.51 -13.17 -15.47
N SER A 161 -13.29 -11.92 -15.89
CA SER A 161 -14.39 -10.97 -16.04
C SER A 161 -15.35 -11.49 -17.11
N MET A 162 -16.58 -11.83 -16.70
CA MET A 162 -17.66 -12.06 -17.65
C MET A 162 -18.23 -10.70 -18.05
N PHE A 163 -18.24 -10.39 -19.35
CA PHE A 163 -18.90 -9.20 -19.93
C PHE A 163 -18.31 -7.82 -19.61
N GLY A 164 -16.98 -7.64 -19.60
CA GLY A 164 -16.37 -6.30 -19.67
C GLY A 164 -16.61 -5.38 -18.46
N TRP A 165 -17.22 -5.91 -17.39
CA TRP A 165 -17.29 -5.27 -16.08
C TRP A 165 -16.01 -5.58 -15.30
N SER A 166 -15.71 -4.74 -14.30
CA SER A 166 -14.58 -4.94 -13.38
C SER A 166 -14.45 -6.41 -12.96
N LEU A 167 -13.22 -6.89 -12.78
CA LEU A 167 -12.89 -8.22 -12.26
C LEU A 167 -13.55 -8.39 -10.87
N SER A 168 -14.79 -8.89 -10.85
CA SER A 168 -15.55 -9.09 -9.62
C SER A 168 -14.80 -10.10 -8.74
N GLY A 169 -14.47 -9.74 -7.50
CA GLY A 169 -13.79 -10.61 -6.54
C GLY A 169 -12.27 -10.43 -6.42
N THR A 170 -11.68 -9.42 -7.07
CA THR A 170 -10.23 -9.16 -6.94
C THR A 170 -9.85 -8.71 -5.53
N ASP A 171 -10.71 -7.97 -4.83
CA ASP A 171 -10.58 -7.66 -3.39
C ASP A 171 -10.38 -8.92 -2.53
N ALA A 172 -11.25 -9.91 -2.67
CA ALA A 172 -11.17 -11.16 -1.89
C ALA A 172 -9.91 -11.97 -2.23
N ILE A 173 -9.37 -11.84 -3.45
CA ILE A 173 -8.10 -12.47 -3.85
C ILE A 173 -6.92 -11.69 -3.24
N ARG A 174 -6.97 -10.35 -3.29
CA ARG A 174 -5.99 -9.46 -2.65
C ARG A 174 -5.88 -9.75 -1.15
N GLU A 175 -7.01 -9.84 -0.46
CA GLU A 175 -7.07 -10.17 0.97
C GLU A 175 -6.37 -11.49 1.30
N ARG A 176 -6.49 -12.51 0.45
CA ARG A 176 -5.80 -13.79 0.63
C ARG A 176 -4.28 -13.63 0.49
N PHE A 177 -3.82 -12.86 -0.49
CA PHE A 177 -2.39 -12.52 -0.59
C PHE A 177 -1.89 -11.73 0.62
N GLU A 178 -2.66 -10.74 1.07
CA GLU A 178 -2.37 -9.93 2.26
C GLU A 178 -2.25 -10.82 3.52
N GLN A 179 -3.15 -11.81 3.68
CA GLN A 179 -3.09 -12.80 4.76
C GLN A 179 -1.80 -13.63 4.74
N ILE A 180 -1.34 -14.09 3.57
CA ILE A 180 -0.08 -14.83 3.45
C ILE A 180 1.10 -13.97 3.92
N VAL A 181 1.19 -12.71 3.46
CA VAL A 181 2.26 -11.80 3.86
C VAL A 181 2.20 -11.48 5.35
N ARG A 182 1.02 -11.35 5.95
CA ARG A 182 0.87 -11.13 7.40
C ARG A 182 1.27 -12.33 8.23
N ASN A 183 0.94 -13.53 7.76
CA ASN A 183 1.37 -14.76 8.41
C ASN A 183 2.90 -14.85 8.39
N ALA A 184 3.54 -14.58 7.24
CA ALA A 184 5.00 -14.57 7.10
C ALA A 184 5.57 -13.22 6.62
N PRO A 185 5.66 -12.19 7.50
CA PRO A 185 6.10 -10.83 7.12
C PRO A 185 7.50 -10.73 6.54
N ARG A 186 8.35 -11.74 6.80
CA ARG A 186 9.71 -11.85 6.27
C ARG A 186 9.91 -13.13 5.47
N GLY A 187 8.82 -13.77 5.04
CA GLY A 187 8.86 -15.00 4.25
C GLY A 187 9.51 -14.77 2.89
N ALA A 188 10.13 -15.82 2.33
CA ALA A 188 10.84 -15.74 1.05
C ALA A 188 9.93 -15.32 -0.12
N GLN A 189 8.64 -15.68 -0.07
CA GLN A 189 7.64 -15.32 -1.08
C GLN A 189 7.04 -13.92 -0.89
N ALA A 190 7.23 -13.29 0.28
CA ALA A 190 6.57 -12.01 0.58
C ALA A 190 6.88 -10.89 -0.45
N PRO A 191 8.12 -10.70 -0.94
CA PRO A 191 8.39 -9.70 -1.97
C PRO A 191 7.61 -9.95 -3.28
N GLU A 192 7.48 -11.21 -3.69
CA GLU A 192 6.71 -11.57 -4.89
C GLU A 192 5.22 -11.30 -4.68
N ILE A 193 4.67 -11.72 -3.54
CA ILE A 193 3.27 -11.49 -3.20
C ILE A 193 2.94 -9.99 -3.11
N MET A 194 3.83 -9.19 -2.54
CA MET A 194 3.64 -7.73 -2.45
C MET A 194 3.61 -7.06 -3.83
N LEU A 195 4.36 -7.56 -4.83
CA LEU A 195 4.21 -7.09 -6.21
C LEU A 195 2.82 -7.42 -6.77
N VAL A 196 2.30 -8.63 -6.49
CA VAL A 196 0.96 -9.04 -6.91
C VAL A 196 -0.11 -8.15 -6.28
N ILE A 197 -0.05 -7.92 -4.97
CA ILE A 197 -0.99 -7.03 -4.24
C ILE A 197 -0.97 -5.63 -4.86
N GLY A 198 0.23 -5.06 -5.07
CA GLY A 198 0.37 -3.75 -5.70
C GLY A 198 -0.24 -3.71 -7.12
N SER A 199 -0.05 -4.77 -7.91
CA SER A 199 -0.60 -4.86 -9.27
C SER A 199 -2.12 -4.92 -9.30
N ILE A 200 -2.73 -5.64 -8.33
CA ILE A 200 -4.18 -5.69 -8.14
C ILE A 200 -4.71 -4.27 -7.86
N ARG A 201 -4.12 -3.56 -6.90
CA ARG A 201 -4.52 -2.19 -6.55
C ARG A 201 -4.39 -1.22 -7.72
N VAL A 202 -3.32 -1.34 -8.53
CA VAL A 202 -3.19 -0.57 -9.78
C VAL A 202 -4.35 -0.86 -10.74
N SER A 203 -4.76 -2.12 -10.88
CA SER A 203 -5.88 -2.51 -11.73
C SER A 203 -7.22 -1.93 -11.24
N GLU A 204 -7.37 -1.79 -9.92
CA GLU A 204 -8.53 -1.21 -9.24
C GLU A 204 -8.49 0.34 -9.20
N LYS A 205 -7.45 0.96 -9.78
CA LYS A 205 -7.20 2.42 -9.77
C LYS A 205 -6.89 3.01 -8.40
N GLU A 206 -6.53 2.16 -7.44
CA GLU A 206 -6.07 2.48 -6.09
C GLU A 206 -4.57 2.75 -6.08
N LEU A 207 -4.17 3.81 -6.80
CA LEU A 207 -2.74 4.08 -7.03
C LEU A 207 -2.00 4.49 -5.75
N GLN A 208 -2.68 5.11 -4.79
CA GLN A 208 -2.05 5.57 -3.54
C GLN A 208 -1.73 4.37 -2.63
N GLU A 209 -2.65 3.43 -2.57
CA GLU A 209 -2.55 2.18 -1.83
C GLU A 209 -1.52 1.26 -2.49
N ALA A 210 -1.49 1.18 -3.83
CA ALA A 210 -0.44 0.48 -4.56
C ALA A 210 0.96 1.04 -4.25
N ILE A 211 1.10 2.36 -4.20
CA ILE A 211 2.36 3.02 -3.79
C ILE A 211 2.77 2.57 -2.38
N ALA A 212 1.85 2.58 -1.42
CA ALA A 212 2.14 2.16 -0.05
C ALA A 212 2.65 0.72 0.02
N VAL A 213 2.05 -0.21 -0.75
CA VAL A 213 2.51 -1.60 -0.84
C VAL A 213 3.93 -1.69 -1.43
N TYR A 214 4.20 -1.00 -2.54
CA TYR A 214 5.53 -1.02 -3.15
C TYR A 214 6.60 -0.39 -2.24
N GLU A 215 6.27 0.67 -1.51
CA GLU A 215 7.18 1.27 -0.53
C GLU A 215 7.42 0.34 0.66
N GLY A 216 6.39 -0.34 1.13
CA GLY A 216 6.52 -1.40 2.13
C GLY A 216 7.51 -2.48 1.68
N LEU A 217 7.45 -2.88 0.41
CA LEU A 217 8.39 -3.85 -0.17
C LEU A 217 9.82 -3.29 -0.19
N LEU A 218 10.02 -2.07 -0.70
CA LEU A 218 11.34 -1.42 -0.75
C LEU A 218 11.97 -1.27 0.64
N ASN A 219 11.17 -0.94 1.64
CA ASN A 219 11.64 -0.72 3.01
C ASN A 219 11.97 -2.05 3.71
N ARG A 220 11.14 -3.08 3.50
CA ARG A 220 11.27 -4.36 4.21
C ARG A 220 12.23 -5.33 3.53
N PHE A 221 12.32 -5.26 2.20
CA PHE A 221 13.08 -6.19 1.36
C PHE A 221 14.00 -5.44 0.37
N PRO A 222 14.86 -4.51 0.82
CA PRO A 222 15.66 -3.66 -0.07
C PRO A 222 16.64 -4.44 -0.96
N GLN A 223 17.00 -5.68 -0.59
CA GLN A 223 17.92 -6.54 -1.33
C GLN A 223 17.21 -7.61 -2.17
N ALA A 224 15.87 -7.70 -2.11
CA ALA A 224 15.14 -8.66 -2.92
C ALA A 224 15.19 -8.23 -4.40
N PRO A 225 15.31 -9.17 -5.36
CA PRO A 225 15.25 -8.85 -6.79
C PRO A 225 13.99 -8.04 -7.17
N GLN A 226 12.87 -8.31 -6.49
CA GLN A 226 11.58 -7.64 -6.63
C GLN A 226 11.62 -6.15 -6.25
N ALA A 227 12.58 -5.71 -5.44
CA ALA A 227 12.70 -4.31 -5.02
C ALA A 227 12.92 -3.37 -6.23
N VAL A 228 13.70 -3.82 -7.21
CA VAL A 228 13.94 -3.05 -8.44
C VAL A 228 12.62 -2.84 -9.20
N THR A 229 11.84 -3.91 -9.37
CA THR A 229 10.51 -3.85 -9.99
C THR A 229 9.55 -2.96 -9.19
N ALA A 230 9.54 -3.07 -7.86
CA ALA A 230 8.69 -2.26 -6.99
C ALA A 230 9.00 -0.77 -7.10
N ALA A 231 10.28 -0.39 -7.17
CA ALA A 231 10.69 1.00 -7.34
C ALA A 231 10.21 1.58 -8.69
N TYR A 232 10.28 0.79 -9.76
CA TYR A 232 9.74 1.20 -11.05
C TYR A 232 8.21 1.37 -11.01
N LEU A 233 7.48 0.39 -10.45
CA LEU A 233 6.02 0.45 -10.39
C LEU A 233 5.54 1.59 -9.48
N ALA A 234 6.20 1.83 -8.35
CA ALA A 234 5.93 2.99 -7.50
C ALA A 234 6.18 4.33 -8.23
N ALA A 235 7.24 4.42 -9.03
CA ALA A 235 7.51 5.59 -9.87
C ALA A 235 6.41 5.81 -10.91
N GLN A 236 5.91 4.73 -11.53
CA GLN A 236 4.81 4.77 -12.49
C GLN A 236 3.52 5.28 -11.84
N CYS A 237 3.12 4.70 -10.70
CA CYS A 237 1.92 5.14 -9.97
C CYS A 237 1.99 6.60 -9.53
N ARG A 238 3.17 7.04 -9.06
CA ARG A 238 3.42 8.44 -8.66
C ARG A 238 3.32 9.40 -9.84
N HIS A 239 3.88 9.03 -10.99
CA HIS A 239 3.76 9.81 -12.22
C HIS A 239 2.30 9.95 -12.63
N GLU A 240 1.55 8.85 -12.69
CA GLU A 240 0.13 8.87 -13.08
C GLU A 240 -0.70 9.75 -12.14
N LEU A 241 -0.51 9.62 -10.82
CA LEU A 241 -1.18 10.47 -9.83
C LEU A 241 -0.78 11.95 -9.95
N ALA A 242 0.49 12.25 -10.17
CA ALA A 242 0.97 13.62 -10.33
C ALA A 242 0.41 14.28 -11.61
N VAL A 243 0.33 13.56 -12.72
CA VAL A 243 -0.28 14.07 -13.96
C VAL A 243 -1.78 14.27 -13.79
N LYS A 244 -2.50 13.28 -13.24
CA LYS A 244 -3.95 13.35 -13.00
C LYS A 244 -4.32 14.51 -12.08
N HIS A 245 -3.53 14.72 -11.03
CA HIS A 245 -3.71 15.80 -10.07
C HIS A 245 -2.66 16.89 -10.27
N SER A 246 -2.48 17.33 -11.52
CA SER A 246 -1.43 18.28 -11.88
C SER A 246 -1.43 19.52 -10.99
N TYR A 247 -2.59 20.06 -10.63
CA TYR A 247 -2.71 21.22 -9.73
C TYR A 247 -2.09 21.02 -8.32
N ASN A 248 -1.82 19.79 -7.91
CA ASN A 248 -1.21 19.47 -6.62
C ASN A 248 0.32 19.49 -6.74
N GLU A 249 0.88 20.68 -6.59
CA GLU A 249 2.33 20.92 -6.66
C GLU A 249 3.13 20.02 -5.70
N PRO A 250 2.77 19.86 -4.40
CA PRO A 250 3.48 18.95 -3.50
C PRO A 250 3.58 17.51 -4.02
N ARG A 251 2.49 16.98 -4.60
CA ARG A 251 2.46 15.62 -5.18
C ARG A 251 3.39 15.50 -6.40
N CYS A 252 3.41 16.52 -7.27
CA CYS A 252 4.32 16.56 -8.41
C CYS A 252 5.79 16.56 -7.93
N ARG A 253 6.11 17.36 -6.91
CA ARG A 253 7.46 17.43 -6.32
C ARG A 253 7.88 16.11 -5.69
N GLU A 254 6.99 15.45 -4.95
CA GLU A 254 7.24 14.13 -4.36
C GLU A 254 7.55 13.09 -5.45
N ALA A 255 6.74 13.05 -6.52
CA ALA A 255 6.96 12.14 -7.65
C ALA A 255 8.31 12.39 -8.33
N ILE A 256 8.67 13.66 -8.58
CA ILE A 256 9.98 14.04 -9.13
C ILE A 256 11.12 13.56 -8.22
N ALA A 257 11.03 13.81 -6.92
CA ALA A 257 12.06 13.42 -5.95
C ALA A 257 12.24 11.89 -5.91
N PHE A 258 11.13 11.16 -5.89
CA PHE A 258 11.15 9.70 -5.90
C PHE A 258 11.78 9.15 -7.18
N ILE A 259 11.36 9.63 -8.36
CA ILE A 259 11.88 9.17 -9.65
C ILE A 259 13.38 9.46 -9.77
N LYS A 260 13.84 10.64 -9.33
CA LYS A 260 15.27 10.98 -9.28
C LYS A 260 16.06 10.00 -8.41
N ALA A 261 15.57 9.71 -7.20
CA ALA A 261 16.22 8.76 -6.29
C ALA A 261 16.25 7.34 -6.88
N ALA A 262 15.17 6.91 -7.52
CA ALA A 262 15.05 5.61 -8.15
C ALA A 262 16.02 5.47 -9.34
N LEU A 263 16.13 6.48 -10.20
CA LEU A 263 17.11 6.54 -11.30
C LEU A 263 18.56 6.51 -10.81
N ALA A 264 18.85 7.19 -9.69
CA ALA A 264 20.19 7.21 -9.11
C ALA A 264 20.59 5.83 -8.53
N ARG A 265 19.64 5.11 -7.93
CA ARG A 265 19.87 3.76 -7.38
C ARG A 265 19.92 2.67 -8.44
N MET A 266 19.25 2.86 -9.58
CA MET A 266 19.09 1.84 -10.62
C MET A 266 19.59 2.33 -11.99
N PRO A 267 20.89 2.66 -12.13
CA PRO A 267 21.42 3.33 -13.32
C PRO A 267 21.41 2.49 -14.59
N THR A 268 21.24 1.16 -14.48
CA THR A 268 21.23 0.17 -15.58
C THR A 268 19.86 -0.47 -15.80
N HIS A 269 18.80 0.05 -15.16
CA HIS A 269 17.46 -0.53 -15.27
C HIS A 269 16.93 -0.50 -16.73
N PRO A 270 16.27 -1.57 -17.23
CA PRO A 270 15.74 -1.60 -18.59
C PRO A 270 14.78 -0.46 -18.92
N GLN A 271 14.02 0.01 -17.92
CA GLN A 271 13.03 1.09 -18.08
C GLN A 271 13.57 2.46 -17.65
N LYS A 272 14.90 2.63 -17.56
CA LYS A 272 15.53 3.93 -17.24
C LYS A 272 15.07 5.05 -18.18
N ALA A 273 14.97 4.77 -19.48
CA ALA A 273 14.54 5.76 -20.46
C ALA A 273 13.11 6.25 -20.18
N GLN A 274 12.20 5.33 -19.84
CA GLN A 274 10.82 5.64 -19.48
C GLN A 274 10.74 6.51 -18.22
N MET A 275 11.47 6.13 -17.16
CA MET A 275 11.53 6.93 -15.92
C MET A 275 12.15 8.32 -16.15
N THR A 276 13.13 8.42 -17.05
CA THR A 276 13.72 9.72 -17.44
C THR A 276 12.69 10.59 -18.17
N ALA A 277 11.87 9.99 -19.04
CA ALA A 277 10.79 10.71 -19.73
C ALA A 277 9.75 11.23 -18.72
N TRP A 278 9.29 10.40 -17.78
CA TRP A 278 8.39 10.82 -16.70
C TRP A 278 8.98 11.95 -15.85
N LEU A 279 10.26 11.86 -15.49
CA LEU A 279 10.95 12.91 -14.75
C LEU A 279 10.92 14.25 -15.50
N ASN A 280 11.23 14.23 -16.80
CA ASN A 280 11.25 15.43 -17.64
C ASN A 280 9.85 16.03 -17.78
N GLU A 281 8.84 15.18 -17.99
CA GLU A 281 7.44 15.60 -18.09
C GLU A 281 6.95 16.30 -16.82
N LEU A 282 7.13 15.66 -15.65
CA LEU A 282 6.71 16.24 -14.37
C LEU A 282 7.48 17.53 -14.05
N THR A 283 8.78 17.57 -14.39
CA THR A 283 9.59 18.79 -14.21
C THR A 283 9.07 19.93 -15.10
N ALA A 284 8.73 19.65 -16.35
CA ALA A 284 8.14 20.65 -17.25
C ALA A 284 6.78 21.14 -16.76
N LEU A 285 5.94 20.23 -16.25
CA LEU A 285 4.65 20.55 -15.65
C LEU A 285 4.81 21.45 -14.42
N LEU A 286 5.75 21.13 -13.52
CA LEU A 286 6.04 21.94 -12.33
C LEU A 286 6.52 23.35 -12.70
N ILE A 287 7.43 23.46 -13.67
CA ILE A 287 7.92 24.73 -14.22
C ILE A 287 6.75 25.55 -14.78
N GLU A 288 5.91 24.94 -15.60
CA GLU A 288 4.79 25.63 -16.25
C GLU A 288 3.82 26.19 -15.21
N GLN A 289 3.46 25.40 -14.21
CA GLN A 289 2.54 25.84 -13.16
C GLN A 289 3.08 27.00 -12.33
N ASN A 290 4.35 26.92 -11.92
CA ASN A 290 4.98 27.99 -11.16
C ASN A 290 5.11 29.26 -12.00
N TYR A 291 5.35 29.13 -13.31
CA TYR A 291 5.35 30.26 -14.23
C TYR A 291 3.96 30.90 -14.33
N GLN A 292 2.90 30.11 -14.55
CA GLN A 292 1.53 30.62 -14.61
C GLN A 292 1.11 31.27 -13.29
N GLN A 293 1.52 30.72 -12.14
CA GLN A 293 1.28 31.33 -10.83
C GLN A 293 2.00 32.69 -10.71
N ALA A 294 3.23 32.82 -11.21
CA ALA A 294 3.94 34.09 -11.21
C ALA A 294 3.26 35.13 -12.11
N VAL A 295 2.88 34.74 -13.33
CA VAL A 295 2.13 35.58 -14.28
C VAL A 295 0.78 36.02 -13.71
N PHE A 296 0.11 35.19 -12.92
CA PHE A 296 -1.16 35.53 -12.30
C PHE A 296 -1.07 36.74 -11.35
N TYR A 297 0.08 36.99 -10.72
CA TYR A 297 0.30 38.20 -9.92
C TYR A 297 0.58 39.45 -10.77
N ASP A 298 0.98 39.30 -12.03
CA ASP A 298 1.22 40.39 -12.99
C ASP A 298 -0.09 40.82 -13.69
N THR A 299 -1.08 41.20 -12.88
CA THR A 299 -2.40 41.69 -13.34
C THR A 299 -2.70 43.05 -12.71
N LYS A 300 -3.45 43.91 -13.41
CA LYS A 300 -3.78 45.29 -13.01
C LYS A 300 -4.58 45.39 -11.72
N GLN A 301 -5.32 44.34 -11.38
CA GLN A 301 -6.06 44.24 -10.12
C GLN A 301 -5.13 43.96 -8.92
N ARG A 302 -3.86 43.63 -9.16
CA ARG A 302 -2.88 43.24 -8.15
C ARG A 302 -1.71 44.21 -8.07
N ASN A 303 -1.04 44.20 -6.93
CA ASN A 303 0.10 45.09 -6.64
C ASN A 303 1.34 44.65 -7.44
N ALA A 304 2.01 45.58 -8.11
CA ALA A 304 3.27 45.35 -8.84
C ALA A 304 4.38 44.74 -7.97
N GLU A 305 4.41 45.06 -6.66
CA GLU A 305 5.37 44.45 -5.73
C GLU A 305 5.12 42.94 -5.54
N ALA A 306 3.85 42.49 -5.60
CA ALA A 306 3.52 41.08 -5.55
C ALA A 306 3.99 40.34 -6.81
N ALA A 307 3.86 40.96 -7.99
CA ALA A 307 4.37 40.41 -9.24
C ALA A 307 5.90 40.27 -9.22
N LYS A 308 6.63 41.31 -8.77
CA LYS A 308 8.09 41.26 -8.59
C LYS A 308 8.51 40.12 -7.65
N ALA A 309 7.83 39.98 -6.50
CA ALA A 309 8.12 38.92 -5.55
C ALA A 309 7.87 37.53 -6.14
N ALA A 310 6.77 37.35 -6.88
CA ALA A 310 6.45 36.07 -7.52
C ALA A 310 7.47 35.69 -8.61
N TYR A 311 7.90 36.64 -9.45
CA TYR A 311 8.95 36.40 -10.45
C TYR A 311 10.32 36.13 -9.85
N ARG A 312 10.70 36.84 -8.78
CA ARG A 312 11.94 36.54 -8.03
C ARG A 312 11.92 35.13 -7.45
N ARG A 313 10.79 34.71 -6.87
CA ARG A 313 10.59 33.33 -6.39
C ARG A 313 10.75 32.33 -7.53
N PHE A 314 10.09 32.56 -8.67
CA PHE A 314 10.22 31.69 -9.84
C PHE A 314 11.68 31.54 -10.28
N LEU A 315 12.42 32.65 -10.40
CA LEU A 315 13.82 32.62 -10.83
C LEU A 315 14.77 32.01 -9.79
N SER A 316 14.44 32.08 -8.51
CA SER A 316 15.24 31.44 -7.46
C SER A 316 15.23 29.91 -7.56
N GLU A 317 14.19 29.35 -8.16
CA GLU A 317 13.98 27.90 -8.23
C GLU A 317 14.15 27.35 -9.65
N PHE A 318 13.76 28.11 -10.66
CA PHE A 318 13.71 27.70 -12.07
C PHE A 318 14.58 28.61 -12.95
N SER A 319 15.76 29.00 -12.45
CA SER A 319 16.69 29.92 -13.13
C SER A 319 17.11 29.48 -14.53
N ASP A 320 17.10 28.17 -14.78
CA ASP A 320 17.57 27.57 -16.03
C ASP A 320 16.41 27.03 -16.88
N SER A 321 15.17 27.36 -16.49
CA SER A 321 13.97 26.93 -17.23
C SER A 321 13.77 27.69 -18.53
N ARG A 322 12.91 27.14 -19.42
CA ARG A 322 12.52 27.78 -20.69
C ARG A 322 11.91 29.19 -20.52
N HIS A 323 11.34 29.47 -19.34
CA HIS A 323 10.69 30.75 -19.04
C HIS A 323 11.63 31.75 -18.37
N ALA A 324 12.83 31.35 -17.96
CA ALA A 324 13.70 32.18 -17.14
C ALA A 324 14.13 33.48 -17.84
N ALA A 325 14.44 33.44 -19.14
CA ALA A 325 14.79 34.63 -19.91
C ALA A 325 13.62 35.64 -19.95
N GLN A 326 12.42 35.16 -20.27
CA GLN A 326 11.20 35.96 -20.30
C GLN A 326 10.86 36.55 -18.92
N VAL A 327 10.98 35.75 -17.85
CA VAL A 327 10.71 36.22 -16.49
C VAL A 327 11.73 37.26 -16.02
N ARG A 328 13.01 37.11 -16.35
CA ARG A 328 14.05 38.13 -16.05
C ARG A 328 13.73 39.45 -16.75
N GLU A 329 13.43 39.39 -18.04
CA GLU A 329 13.07 40.59 -18.82
C GLU A 329 11.85 41.29 -18.22
N ARG A 330 10.79 40.53 -17.91
CA ARG A 330 9.57 41.09 -17.35
C ARG A 330 9.77 41.69 -15.96
N LEU A 331 10.57 41.03 -15.11
CA LEU A 331 10.93 41.56 -13.79
C LEU A 331 11.66 42.91 -13.91
N THR A 332 12.62 43.04 -14.83
CA THR A 332 13.31 44.32 -15.09
C THR A 332 12.35 45.41 -15.54
N GLN A 333 11.38 45.10 -16.41
CA GLN A 333 10.35 46.07 -16.82
C GLN A 333 9.52 46.56 -15.62
N LEU A 334 9.06 45.64 -14.75
CA LEU A 334 8.31 45.99 -13.55
C LEU A 334 9.13 46.83 -12.56
N GLU A 335 10.43 46.57 -12.44
CA GLU A 335 11.36 47.37 -11.62
C GLU A 335 11.55 48.78 -12.18
N GLN A 336 11.47 48.94 -13.50
CA GLN A 336 11.48 50.24 -14.21
C GLN A 336 10.11 50.95 -14.21
N GLY A 337 9.10 50.41 -13.53
CA GLY A 337 7.79 51.03 -13.40
C GLY A 337 6.80 50.69 -14.53
N ALA A 338 7.06 49.64 -15.31
CA ALA A 338 6.09 49.17 -16.29
C ALA A 338 4.77 48.75 -15.61
N ALA A 339 3.65 49.03 -16.27
CA ALA A 339 2.35 48.59 -15.81
C ALA A 339 2.20 47.05 -15.89
N PRO A 340 1.35 46.43 -15.04
CA PRO A 340 1.06 45.01 -15.12
C PRO A 340 0.49 44.56 -16.47
N LEU A 341 0.72 43.30 -16.87
CA LEU A 341 0.45 42.79 -18.24
C LEU A 341 -1.02 42.87 -18.66
N ARG A 342 -1.96 42.71 -17.72
CA ARG A 342 -3.40 42.63 -18.02
C ARG A 342 -4.26 43.46 -17.10
#